data_AF-A0A1S3DSS4-F1
#
_entry.id   AF-A0A1S3DSS4-F1
#
_cell.length_a   1.000
_cell.length_b   1.000
_cell.length_c   1.000
_cell.angle_alpha   90.00
_cell.angle_beta   90.00
_cell.angle_gamma   90.00
#
_symmetry.space_group_name_H-M   'P 1'
#
loop_
_entity.id
_entity.type
_entity.pdbx_description
1 polymer ?
#
loop_
_entity_poly.entity_id
_entity_poly.type
_entity_poly.pdbx_seq_one_letter_code
_entity_poly.pdbx_strand_id
1 'polypeptide(L)' 'VGKLQHYKLGQWFGERYRDLIGDSYSKENVYVMSTDVDRTLMSAEANLAGFFPPRGDQVWDPKIKWQPIPVHTMPEKLDK' A
#
# COMPACT_ATOMS: atom_id res chain seq x y z
N VAL A 1 -13.15 -11.45 2.05
CA VAL A 1 -12.35 -11.73 3.26
C VAL A 1 -10.90 -11.29 3.10
N GLY A 2 -10.15 -11.80 2.11
CA GLY A 2 -8.72 -11.47 1.90
C GLY A 2 -8.38 -9.98 1.81
N LYS A 3 -9.16 -9.20 1.04
CA LYS A 3 -8.98 -7.73 0.96
C LYS A 3 -9.04 -7.05 2.32
N LEU A 4 -10.04 -7.40 3.13
CA LEU A 4 -10.20 -6.84 4.49
C LEU A 4 -9.07 -7.26 5.43
N GLN A 5 -8.55 -8.49 5.27
CA GLN A 5 -7.41 -8.96 6.05
C GLN A 5 -6.14 -8.16 5.69
N HIS A 6 -5.86 -7.97 4.41
CA HIS A 6 -4.72 -7.14 3.97
C HIS A 6 -4.86 -5.69 4.39
N TYR A 7 -6.07 -5.13 4.31
CA TYR A 7 -6.35 -3.78 4.79
C TYR A 7 -6.06 -3.61 6.29
N LYS A 8 -6.58 -4.51 7.12
CA LYS A 8 -6.32 -4.50 8.57
C LYS A 8 -4.83 -4.71 8.89
N LEU A 9 -4.15 -5.58 8.14
CA LEU A 9 -2.70 -5.75 8.26
C LEU A 9 -1.95 -4.45 7.92
N GLY A 10 -2.40 -3.72 6.90
CA GLY A 10 -1.84 -2.42 6.53
C GLY A 10 -2.00 -1.39 7.64
N GLN A 11 -3.18 -1.32 8.25
CA GLN A 11 -3.43 -0.44 9.41
C GLN A 11 -2.47 -0.76 10.57
N TRP A 12 -2.26 -2.05 10.85
CA TRP A 12 -1.31 -2.49 11.87
C TRP A 12 0.13 -2.10 11.52
N PHE A 13 0.56 -2.21 10.25
CA PHE A 13 1.87 -1.72 9.82
C PHE A 13 2.00 -0.21 10.00
N GLY A 14 0.96 0.57 9.68
CA GLY A 14 0.92 2.02 9.86
C GLY A 14 1.05 2.47 11.31
N GLU A 15 0.57 1.65 12.26
CA GLU A 15 0.80 1.89 13.69
C GLU A 15 2.19 1.45 14.12
N ARG A 16 2.64 0.27 13.66
CA ARG A 16 3.91 -0.32 14.08
C ARG A 16 5.14 0.44 13.58
N TYR A 17 5.10 0.93 12.35
CA TYR A 17 6.26 1.51 11.68
C TYR A 17 6.20 3.04 11.59
N ARG A 18 5.19 3.68 12.20
CA ARG A 18 4.98 5.13 12.14
C ARG A 18 6.24 5.94 12.38
N ASP A 19 7.00 5.59 13.42
CA ASP A 19 8.20 6.34 13.82
C ASP A 19 9.36 6.16 12.83
N LEU A 20 9.37 5.09 12.04
CA LEU A 20 10.42 4.78 11.06
C LEU A 20 10.15 5.45 9.71
N ILE A 21 8.91 5.38 9.22
CA ILE A 21 8.56 5.78 7.84
C ILE A 21 7.74 7.08 7.79
N GLY A 22 7.26 7.55 8.92
CA GLY A 22 6.38 8.72 9.04
C GLY A 22 4.90 8.37 8.86
N ASP A 23 4.10 9.45 8.83
CA ASP A 23 2.64 9.38 8.79
C ASP A 23 2.02 9.44 7.38
N SER A 24 2.83 9.72 6.36
CA SER A 24 2.40 9.92 4.98
C SER A 24 3.29 9.12 4.02
N TYR A 25 2.76 8.75 2.86
CA TYR A 25 3.54 8.02 1.86
C TYR A 25 4.66 8.90 1.27
N SER A 26 5.86 8.35 1.09
CA SER A 26 6.95 8.98 0.34
C SER A 26 7.58 7.94 -0.58
N LYS A 27 7.74 8.30 -1.86
CA LYS A 27 8.36 7.45 -2.88
C LYS A 27 9.85 7.21 -2.63
N GLU A 28 10.50 8.10 -1.86
CA GLU A 28 11.89 7.98 -1.45
C GLU A 28 12.08 6.93 -0.35
N ASN A 29 11.06 6.76 0.50
CA ASN A 29 11.12 5.88 1.67
C ASN A 29 10.47 4.51 1.44
N VAL A 30 9.53 4.41 0.49
CA VAL A 30 8.67 3.23 0.32
C VAL A 30 8.66 2.77 -1.13
N TYR A 31 9.15 1.55 -1.34
CA TYR A 31 9.08 0.82 -2.59
C TYR A 31 8.25 -0.45 -2.40
N VAL A 32 7.31 -0.71 -3.30
CA VAL A 32 6.41 -1.87 -3.22
C VAL A 32 6.56 -2.70 -4.47
N MET A 33 6.80 -4.00 -4.28
CA MET A 33 6.92 -4.98 -5.34
C MET A 33 6.01 -6.18 -5.04
N SER A 34 5.36 -6.72 -6.06
CA SER A 34 4.48 -7.89 -5.97
C SER A 34 4.65 -8.76 -7.21
N THR A 35 4.37 -10.05 -7.09
CA THR A 35 4.35 -10.98 -8.24
C THR A 35 3.23 -10.58 -9.21
N ASP A 36 3.42 -10.85 -10.50
CA ASP A 36 2.47 -10.51 -11.58
C ASP A 36 1.27 -11.47 -11.61
N VAL A 37 0.51 -11.49 -10.51
CA VAL A 37 -0.70 -12.28 -10.36
C VAL A 37 -1.76 -11.43 -9.68
N ASP A 38 -2.99 -11.44 -10.21
CA ASP A 38 -4.08 -10.58 -9.74
C ASP A 38 -4.25 -10.61 -8.23
N ARG A 39 -4.21 -11.80 -7.61
CA ARG A 39 -4.40 -11.94 -6.17
C ARG A 39 -3.35 -11.19 -5.36
N THR A 40 -2.09 -11.14 -5.82
CA THR A 40 -0.97 -10.52 -5.08
C THR A 40 -0.93 -9.03 -5.32
N LEU A 41 -1.30 -8.56 -6.51
CA LEU A 41 -1.48 -7.14 -6.80
C LEU A 41 -2.63 -6.55 -5.98
N MET A 42 -3.81 -7.20 -6.01
CA MET A 42 -4.98 -6.76 -5.26
C MET A 42 -4.75 -6.80 -3.73
N SER A 43 -3.98 -7.78 -3.25
CA SER A 43 -3.59 -7.86 -1.84
C SER A 43 -2.63 -6.73 -1.44
N ALA A 44 -1.66 -6.40 -2.30
CA ALA A 44 -0.74 -5.29 -2.06
C ALA A 44 -1.49 -3.95 -2.00
N GLU A 45 -2.37 -3.67 -2.96
CA GLU A 45 -3.17 -2.44 -2.97
C GLU A 45 -4.09 -2.34 -1.74
N ALA A 46 -4.75 -3.44 -1.36
CA ALA A 46 -5.59 -3.45 -0.17
C ALA A 46 -4.79 -3.19 1.11
N ASN A 47 -3.56 -3.71 1.19
CA ASN A 47 -2.66 -3.44 2.30
C ASN A 47 -2.23 -1.97 2.35
N LEU A 48 -1.81 -1.41 1.21
CA LEU A 48 -1.37 -0.02 1.12
C LEU A 48 -2.50 0.97 1.45
N ALA A 49 -3.74 0.65 1.08
CA ALA A 49 -4.90 1.46 1.44
C ALA A 49 -5.11 1.57 2.97
N GLY A 50 -4.69 0.55 3.74
CA GLY A 50 -4.71 0.57 5.20
C GLY A 50 -3.46 1.19 5.81
N PHE A 51 -2.31 1.02 5.15
CA PHE A 51 -1.01 1.47 5.62
C PHE A 51 -0.82 2.99 5.45
N PHE A 52 -1.21 3.54 4.30
CA PHE A 52 -1.02 4.95 3.96
C PHE A 52 -2.34 5.64 3.61
N PRO A 53 -3.28 5.78 4.56
CA PRO A 53 -4.45 6.62 4.34
C PRO A 53 -3.99 8.05 4.05
N PRO A 54 -4.54 8.73 3.02
CA PRO A 54 -4.11 10.06 2.65
C PRO A 54 -4.36 11.06 3.79
N ARG A 55 -3.39 11.94 4.03
CA ARG A 55 -3.41 12.97 5.08
C ARG A 55 -2.91 14.29 4.50
N GLY A 56 -3.44 15.40 5.00
CA GLY A 56 -3.01 16.74 4.60
C GLY A 56 -3.09 16.96 3.08
N ASP A 57 -1.95 17.27 2.48
CA ASP A 57 -1.77 17.53 1.06
C ASP A 57 -1.93 16.30 0.15
N GLN A 58 -1.85 15.09 0.71
CA GLN A 58 -2.08 13.84 -0.03
C GLN A 58 -3.57 13.50 -0.23
N VAL A 59 -4.47 14.26 0.41
CA VAL A 59 -5.92 14.10 0.21
C VAL A 59 -6.32 14.79 -1.09
N TRP A 60 -6.45 14.02 -2.16
CA TRP A 60 -6.86 14.52 -3.48
C TRP A 60 -8.39 14.65 -3.62
N ASP A 61 -9.16 13.86 -2.87
CA ASP A 61 -10.63 13.93 -2.81
C ASP A 61 -11.11 13.74 -1.35
N PRO A 62 -11.88 14.70 -0.78
CA PRO A 62 -12.37 14.61 0.60
C PRO A 62 -13.29 13.40 0.90
N LYS A 63 -13.92 12.82 -0.11
CA LYS A 63 -14.82 11.66 0.01
C LYS A 63 -14.06 10.34 -0.11
N ILE A 64 -12.87 10.35 -0.72
CA ILE A 64 -12.08 9.14 -1.00
C ILE A 64 -10.87 9.11 -0.07
N LYS A 65 -10.93 8.27 0.96
CA LYS A 65 -9.84 8.03 1.92
C LYS A 65 -8.79 7.04 1.38
N TRP A 66 -8.42 7.19 0.11
CA TRP A 66 -7.45 6.35 -0.59
C TRP A 66 -6.62 7.21 -1.53
N GLN A 67 -5.36 6.83 -1.74
CA GLN A 67 -4.46 7.47 -2.70
C GLN A 67 -3.76 6.40 -3.55
N PRO A 68 -3.43 6.70 -4.82
CA PRO A 68 -2.69 5.79 -5.66
C PRO A 68 -1.25 5.67 -5.16
N ILE A 69 -0.83 4.43 -4.87
CA ILE A 69 0.56 4.08 -4.53
C ILE A 69 1.02 3.01 -5.52
N PRO A 70 2.16 3.20 -6.22
CA PRO A 70 2.62 2.28 -7.23
C PRO A 70 3.01 0.93 -6.63
N VAL A 71 2.49 -0.16 -7.22
CA VAL A 71 2.94 -1.53 -6.97
C VAL A 71 3.68 -2.00 -8.21
N HIS A 72 5.00 -2.19 -8.07
CA HIS A 72 5.82 -2.69 -9.16
C HIS A 72 5.69 -4.21 -9.27
N THR A 73 5.84 -4.73 -10.47
CA THR A 73 5.84 -6.16 -10.72
C THR A 73 6.88 -6.53 -11.77
N MET A 74 7.26 -7.81 -11.78
CA MET A 74 8.05 -8.40 -12.84
C MET A 74 7.25 -9.55 -13.45
N PRO A 75 7.34 -9.77 -14.78
CA PRO A 75 6.71 -10.93 -15.39
C PRO A 75 7.16 -12.22 -14.71
N GLU A 76 6.24 -13.14 -14.44
CA GLU A 76 6.49 -14.39 -13.68
C GLU A 76 7.69 -15.19 -14.22
N LYS A 77 7.92 -15.17 -15.53
CA LYS A 77 9.04 -15.85 -16.19
C LYS A 77 10.43 -15.26 -15.86
N LEU A 78 10.46 -14.03 -15.35
CA LEU A 78 11.66 -13.27 -15.00
C LEU A 78 11.81 -13.11 -13.48
N ASP A 79 10.80 -13.53 -12.71
CA ASP A 79 10.79 -13.55 -11.25
C ASP A 79 11.44 -14.88 -10.79
N LYS A 80 12.75 -14.81 -10.48
CA LYS A 80 13.60 -15.98 -10.17
C LYS A 80 13.73 -16.24 -8.68
#